data_AF-A0A9D4FZ57-F1
#
_entry.id   AF-A0A9D4FZ57-F1
#
_cell.length_a   1.000
_cell.length_b   1.000
_cell.length_c   1.000
_cell.angle_alpha   90.00
_cell.angle_beta   90.00
_cell.angle_gamma   90.00
#
_symmetry.space_group_name_H-M   'P 1'
#
loop_
_entity.id
_entity.type
_entity.pdbx_description
1 polymer ?
#
loop_
_entity_poly.entity_id
_entity_poly.type
_entity_poly.pdbx_seq_one_letter_code
_entity_poly.pdbx_strand_id
1 'polypeptide(L)'
;MTESLYCLCRKGYNMYIPDLAPMDFRVFPEVKSQLRGIRFASKQKLTVAAKRIVSSFDADWYRDTFDKWISRHIKCICVGESHLVHVETAAENNFLKEQMHRLSAQYWWVGITDEGVDGKWRLYPTDEDITFSDFQSGDAEDSLAEDCAEFAPVYHFAWADVECSASNSPVCETIGFFPPCDVNASAALLTPAQQFDDW
;
A
#
# COMPACT_ATOMS: atom_id res chain seq x y z
N MET A 1 -15.88 21.84 3.32
CA MET A 1 -14.59 22.11 2.65
C MET A 1 -13.53 21.88 3.70
N THR A 2 -13.13 20.62 3.86
CA THR A 2 -11.97 20.23 4.67
C THR A 2 -10.74 20.46 3.79
N GLU A 3 -9.79 21.27 4.27
CA GLU A 3 -8.48 21.42 3.62
C GLU A 3 -7.63 20.21 3.99
N SER A 4 -7.43 19.27 3.07
CA SER A 4 -6.49 18.15 3.26
C SER A 4 -5.05 18.66 3.25
N LEU A 5 -4.28 18.31 4.28
CA LEU A 5 -2.84 18.61 4.41
C LEU A 5 -2.05 17.35 4.07
N TYR A 6 -1.01 17.48 3.25
CA TYR A 6 -0.14 16.36 2.87
C TYR A 6 1.15 16.39 3.69
N CYS A 7 1.58 15.25 4.22
CA CYS A 7 2.80 15.14 5.03
C CYS A 7 3.70 13.99 4.56
N LEU A 8 5.02 14.25 4.56
CA LEU A 8 6.06 13.28 4.22
C LEU A 8 6.85 12.98 5.49
N CYS A 9 6.74 11.77 6.08
CA CYS A 9 7.40 11.50 7.37
C CYS A 9 8.09 10.13 7.53
N ARG A 10 8.97 10.08 8.54
CA ARG A 10 10.05 9.11 8.78
C ARG A 10 9.90 8.51 10.19
N LYS A 11 9.83 7.17 10.26
CA LYS A 11 10.17 6.21 11.34
C LYS A 11 9.59 6.34 12.77
N GLY A 12 8.63 5.45 13.08
CA GLY A 12 8.47 4.78 14.38
C GLY A 12 7.05 4.30 14.76
N TYR A 13 6.82 2.97 14.76
CA TYR A 13 5.76 2.16 15.40
C TYR A 13 4.52 1.70 14.59
N ASN A 14 3.97 0.56 15.04
CA ASN A 14 3.24 -0.48 14.30
C ASN A 14 1.85 -0.73 14.93
N MET A 15 0.78 -0.76 14.13
CA MET A 15 -0.57 -1.24 14.48
C MET A 15 -1.02 -2.25 13.42
N TYR A 16 -1.47 -3.42 13.85
CA TYR A 16 -1.85 -4.52 12.97
C TYR A 16 -3.23 -4.27 12.35
N ILE A 17 -3.26 -3.99 11.05
CA ILE A 17 -4.47 -3.94 10.22
C ILE A 17 -4.49 -5.23 9.39
N PRO A 18 -5.59 -5.99 9.38
CA PRO A 18 -5.62 -7.33 8.77
C PRO A 18 -5.39 -7.35 7.26
N ASP A 19 -5.76 -6.30 6.52
CA ASP A 19 -5.49 -6.12 5.07
C ASP A 19 -4.16 -5.40 4.80
N LEU A 20 -3.38 -5.27 5.89
CA LEU A 20 -1.96 -5.03 5.89
C LEU A 20 -1.29 -6.29 6.42
N ALA A 21 -1.69 -7.48 6.01
CA ALA A 21 -0.86 -8.63 6.26
C ALA A 21 0.18 -8.74 5.13
N PRO A 22 1.41 -9.19 5.43
CA PRO A 22 2.33 -9.76 4.44
C PRO A 22 1.66 -10.72 3.45
N MET A 23 0.58 -11.37 3.91
CA MET A 23 -0.23 -12.30 3.14
C MET A 23 -0.89 -11.62 1.94
N ASP A 24 -1.57 -10.50 2.17
CA ASP A 24 -2.32 -9.80 1.12
C ASP A 24 -1.35 -9.12 0.16
N PHE A 25 -0.43 -8.30 0.68
CA PHE A 25 0.44 -7.47 -0.17
C PHE A 25 1.48 -8.23 -1.03
N ARG A 26 1.82 -9.47 -0.68
CA ARG A 26 2.95 -10.14 -1.35
C ARG A 26 2.82 -11.64 -1.50
N VAL A 27 2.32 -12.34 -0.48
CA VAL A 27 2.15 -13.80 -0.61
C VAL A 27 1.07 -14.12 -1.62
N PHE A 28 -0.08 -13.45 -1.55
CA PHE A 28 -1.18 -13.71 -2.47
C PHE A 28 -0.89 -13.27 -3.90
N PRO A 29 -0.37 -12.06 -4.18
CA PRO A 29 0.07 -11.66 -5.52
C PRO A 29 1.09 -12.62 -6.12
N GLU A 30 2.12 -13.01 -5.37
CA GLU A 30 3.14 -13.95 -5.87
C GLU A 30 2.54 -15.33 -6.19
N VAL A 31 1.68 -15.84 -5.30
CA VAL A 31 0.97 -17.11 -5.54
C VAL A 31 0.04 -17.01 -6.75
N LYS A 32 -0.71 -15.91 -6.88
CA LYS A 32 -1.59 -15.66 -8.03
C LYS A 32 -0.79 -15.60 -9.33
N SER A 33 0.34 -14.89 -9.34
CA SER A 33 1.25 -14.76 -10.49
C SER A 33 1.74 -16.12 -10.97
N GLN A 34 2.19 -16.99 -10.06
CA GLN A 34 2.65 -18.34 -10.42
C GLN A 34 1.53 -19.29 -10.87
N LEU A 35 0.27 -18.99 -10.52
CA LEU A 35 -0.90 -19.74 -10.96
C LEU A 35 -1.53 -19.17 -12.24
N ARG A 36 -1.04 -18.03 -12.74
CA ARG A 36 -1.62 -17.30 -13.87
C ARG A 36 -1.69 -18.18 -15.13
N GLY A 37 -2.84 -18.14 -15.80
CA GLY A 37 -3.08 -18.89 -17.05
C GLY A 37 -3.33 -20.40 -16.87
N ILE A 38 -3.21 -20.95 -15.66
CA ILE A 38 -3.41 -22.37 -15.39
C ILE A 38 -4.89 -22.63 -15.05
N ARG A 39 -5.54 -23.52 -15.82
CA ARG A 39 -6.90 -23.98 -15.52
C ARG A 39 -6.88 -25.19 -14.60
N PHE A 40 -7.57 -25.10 -13.46
CA PHE A 40 -7.70 -26.19 -12.51
C PHE A 40 -9.08 -26.86 -12.63
N ALA A 41 -9.10 -28.18 -12.71
CA ALA A 41 -10.34 -28.96 -12.79
C ALA A 41 -11.12 -29.03 -11.46
N SER A 42 -10.49 -28.66 -10.33
CA SER A 42 -11.15 -28.62 -9.02
C SER A 42 -10.42 -27.73 -8.02
N LYS A 43 -11.15 -27.28 -6.98
CA LYS A 43 -10.58 -26.50 -5.87
C LYS A 43 -9.46 -27.25 -5.14
N GLN A 44 -9.54 -28.58 -5.02
CA GLN A 44 -8.48 -29.37 -4.39
C GLN A 44 -7.16 -29.29 -5.17
N LYS A 45 -7.22 -29.31 -6.51
CA LYS A 45 -6.02 -29.18 -7.34
C LYS A 45 -5.40 -27.79 -7.21
N LEU A 46 -6.24 -26.74 -7.16
CA LEU A 46 -5.78 -25.37 -6.88
C LEU A 46 -5.11 -25.27 -5.51
N THR A 47 -5.71 -25.83 -4.45
CA THR A 47 -5.15 -25.79 -3.10
C THR A 47 -3.80 -26.52 -3.02
N VAL A 48 -3.64 -27.66 -3.69
CA VAL A 48 -2.36 -28.38 -3.72
C VAL A 48 -1.29 -27.56 -4.45
N ALA A 49 -1.64 -26.92 -5.56
CA ALA A 49 -0.73 -26.06 -6.31
C ALA A 49 -0.32 -24.83 -5.50
N ALA A 50 -1.28 -24.11 -4.91
CA ALA A 50 -1.01 -22.97 -4.05
C ALA A 50 -0.14 -23.34 -2.84
N LYS A 51 -0.43 -24.47 -2.16
CA LYS A 51 0.40 -24.96 -1.05
C LYS A 51 1.83 -25.25 -1.48
N ARG A 52 2.02 -25.81 -2.68
CA ARG A 52 3.35 -26.09 -3.22
C ARG A 52 4.14 -24.79 -3.46
N ILE A 53 3.48 -23.75 -3.96
CA ILE A 53 4.09 -22.43 -4.19
C ILE A 53 4.47 -21.78 -2.85
N VAL A 54 3.53 -21.71 -1.91
CA VAL A 54 3.80 -21.13 -0.57
C VAL A 54 4.93 -21.87 0.15
N SER A 55 5.00 -23.19 0.00
CA SER A 55 6.07 -24.02 0.58
C SER A 55 7.41 -23.88 -0.15
N SER A 56 7.45 -23.23 -1.32
CA SER A 56 8.68 -22.99 -2.08
C SER A 56 9.40 -21.72 -1.66
N PHE A 57 8.72 -20.79 -0.98
CA PHE A 57 9.34 -19.58 -0.46
C PHE A 57 10.21 -19.90 0.76
N ASP A 58 11.43 -19.37 0.78
CA ASP A 58 12.37 -19.55 1.88
C ASP A 58 12.24 -18.46 2.95
N ALA A 59 12.99 -18.61 4.04
CA ALA A 59 12.94 -17.69 5.17
C ALA A 59 13.37 -16.26 4.81
N ASP A 60 14.24 -16.09 3.82
CA ASP A 60 14.73 -14.77 3.42
C ASP A 60 13.69 -14.03 2.56
N TRP A 61 12.94 -14.75 1.73
CA TRP A 61 11.77 -14.21 1.03
C TRP A 61 10.72 -13.67 2.01
N TYR A 62 10.42 -14.44 3.07
CA TYR A 62 9.49 -13.97 4.10
C TYR A 62 10.05 -12.75 4.84
N ARG A 63 11.34 -12.75 5.20
CA ARG A 63 12.01 -11.60 5.85
C ARG A 63 11.89 -10.32 5.01
N ASP A 64 12.23 -10.39 3.72
CA ASP A 64 12.10 -9.26 2.80
C ASP A 64 10.64 -8.81 2.67
N THR A 65 9.68 -9.74 2.72
CA THR A 65 8.25 -9.40 2.70
C THR A 65 7.85 -8.60 3.93
N PHE A 66 8.27 -9.03 5.12
CA PHE A 66 8.05 -8.29 6.35
C PHE A 66 8.75 -6.93 6.33
N ASP A 67 9.97 -6.83 5.79
CA ASP A 67 10.71 -5.56 5.72
C ASP A 67 10.05 -4.53 4.79
N LYS A 68 9.61 -4.97 3.60
CA LYS A 68 8.84 -4.12 2.67
C LYS A 68 7.52 -3.66 3.28
N TRP A 69 6.82 -4.60 3.93
CA TRP A 69 5.59 -4.34 4.65
C TRP A 69 5.77 -3.28 5.75
N ILE A 70 6.77 -3.45 6.62
CA ILE A 70 7.14 -2.50 7.68
C ILE A 70 7.50 -1.12 7.08
N SER A 71 8.28 -1.09 5.99
CA SER A 71 8.70 0.14 5.32
C SER A 71 7.52 0.98 4.80
N ARG A 72 6.44 0.31 4.36
CA ARG A 72 5.22 0.96 3.87
C ARG A 72 4.40 1.58 5.01
N HIS A 73 4.21 0.84 6.10
CA HIS A 73 3.46 1.27 7.30
C HIS A 73 4.06 2.49 7.96
N ILE A 74 5.38 2.45 8.09
CA ILE A 74 6.11 3.39 8.93
C ILE A 74 6.07 4.82 8.35
N LYS A 75 5.81 5.02 7.06
CA LYS A 75 5.93 6.35 6.44
C LYS A 75 4.68 7.24 6.58
N CYS A 76 3.47 6.67 6.59
CA CYS A 76 2.24 7.45 6.79
C CYS A 76 1.80 7.49 8.26
N ILE A 77 1.74 6.35 8.95
CA ILE A 77 1.23 6.22 10.34
C ILE A 77 1.95 7.15 11.35
N CYS A 78 3.17 7.61 11.05
CA CYS A 78 3.94 8.54 11.90
C CYS A 78 3.45 9.99 11.87
N VAL A 79 2.50 10.34 11.00
CA VAL A 79 1.83 11.65 10.93
C VAL A 79 0.41 11.53 11.50
N GLY A 80 0.25 10.76 12.59
CA GLY A 80 -0.99 10.31 13.21
C GLY A 80 -2.02 9.71 12.25
N GLU A 81 -3.33 9.93 12.47
CA GLU A 81 -4.41 9.35 11.65
C GLU A 81 -4.30 9.83 10.19
N SER A 82 -3.54 9.06 9.42
CA SER A 82 -3.19 9.36 8.03
C SER A 82 -3.04 8.07 7.25
N HIS A 83 -3.39 8.14 5.97
CA HIS A 83 -3.34 7.05 5.00
C HIS A 83 -2.59 7.52 3.75
N LEU A 84 -2.35 6.60 2.80
CA LEU A 84 -1.91 7.02 1.47
C LEU A 84 -2.99 7.90 0.85
N VAL A 85 -2.60 8.89 0.06
CA VAL A 85 -3.50 9.90 -0.48
C VAL A 85 -4.69 9.30 -1.24
N HIS A 86 -5.91 9.73 -0.89
CA HIS A 86 -7.12 9.42 -1.66
C HIS A 86 -7.37 10.55 -2.62
N VAL A 87 -7.09 10.33 -3.90
CA VAL A 87 -7.31 11.37 -4.90
C VAL A 87 -8.74 11.29 -5.41
N GLU A 88 -9.60 12.14 -4.85
CA GLU A 88 -11.04 12.10 -5.11
C GLU A 88 -11.47 13.12 -6.16
N THR A 89 -10.60 14.06 -6.53
CA THR A 89 -10.94 15.12 -7.49
C THR A 89 -9.79 15.46 -8.45
N ALA A 90 -10.17 15.96 -9.64
CA ALA A 90 -9.21 16.47 -10.61
C ALA A 90 -8.38 17.65 -10.08
N ALA A 91 -8.96 18.50 -9.22
CA ALA A 91 -8.27 19.64 -8.63
C ALA A 91 -7.14 19.18 -7.70
N GLU A 92 -7.42 18.18 -6.87
CA GLU A 92 -6.45 17.55 -5.97
C GLU A 92 -5.34 16.85 -6.76
N ASN A 93 -5.71 16.06 -7.76
CA ASN A 93 -4.76 15.39 -8.65
C ASN A 93 -3.78 16.38 -9.30
N ASN A 94 -4.30 17.48 -9.86
CA ASN A 94 -3.47 18.51 -10.48
C ASN A 94 -2.56 19.20 -9.47
N PHE A 95 -3.06 19.50 -8.27
CA PHE A 95 -2.24 20.05 -7.20
C PHE A 95 -1.06 19.13 -6.86
N LEU A 96 -1.30 17.83 -6.69
CA LEU A 96 -0.26 16.84 -6.40
C LEU A 96 0.77 16.74 -7.53
N LYS A 97 0.33 16.67 -8.79
CA LYS A 97 1.22 16.68 -9.97
C LYS A 97 2.12 17.91 -9.98
N GLU A 98 1.57 19.09 -9.69
CA GLU A 98 2.35 20.32 -9.59
C GLU A 98 3.40 20.28 -8.48
N GLN A 99 3.08 19.70 -7.30
CA GLN A 99 4.07 19.51 -6.24
C GLN A 99 5.16 18.52 -6.69
N MET A 100 4.77 17.39 -7.27
CA MET A 100 5.70 16.34 -7.70
C MET A 100 6.68 16.86 -8.74
N HIS A 101 6.22 17.63 -9.73
CA HIS A 101 7.07 18.33 -10.70
C HIS A 101 8.13 19.23 -10.04
N ARG A 102 7.86 19.79 -8.86
CA ARG A 102 8.80 20.65 -8.12
C ARG A 102 9.76 19.88 -7.22
N LEU A 103 9.36 18.72 -6.72
CA LEU A 103 10.14 17.94 -5.75
C LEU A 103 11.14 17.02 -6.43
N SER A 104 10.70 16.17 -7.37
CA SER A 104 11.57 15.22 -8.09
C SER A 104 10.82 14.43 -9.16
N ALA A 105 11.56 13.88 -10.13
CA ALA A 105 11.05 12.93 -11.12
C ALA A 105 11.01 11.48 -10.60
N GLN A 106 10.58 11.29 -9.35
CA GLN A 106 10.42 9.96 -8.74
C GLN A 106 8.98 9.45 -8.87
N TYR A 107 8.78 8.15 -8.64
CA TYR A 107 7.46 7.52 -8.57
C TYR A 107 6.84 7.69 -7.19
N TRP A 108 5.53 7.89 -7.14
CA TRP A 108 4.82 8.14 -5.88
C TRP A 108 3.59 7.27 -5.70
N TRP A 109 3.39 6.72 -4.50
CA TRP A 109 2.21 5.90 -4.22
C TRP A 109 0.92 6.70 -4.14
N VAL A 110 -0.15 6.14 -4.69
CA VAL A 110 -1.55 6.56 -4.50
C VAL A 110 -2.22 5.59 -3.53
N GLY A 111 -3.16 6.05 -2.72
CA GLY A 111 -3.96 5.22 -1.82
C GLY A 111 -5.09 4.48 -2.54
N ILE A 112 -4.83 3.87 -3.70
CA ILE A 112 -5.81 3.09 -4.46
C ILE A 112 -5.24 1.73 -4.88
N THR A 113 -6.12 0.74 -4.93
CA THR A 113 -5.79 -0.65 -5.23
C THR A 113 -7.01 -1.37 -5.78
N ASP A 114 -6.83 -2.34 -6.67
CA ASP A 114 -7.87 -3.30 -7.06
C ASP A 114 -7.60 -4.70 -6.47
N GLU A 115 -6.72 -4.78 -5.46
CA GLU A 115 -6.42 -5.99 -4.71
C GLU A 115 -7.73 -6.67 -4.25
N GLY A 116 -7.87 -7.92 -4.64
CA GLY A 116 -9.01 -8.78 -4.34
C GLY A 116 -10.00 -8.94 -5.49
N VAL A 117 -10.27 -7.90 -6.28
CA VAL A 117 -11.09 -8.00 -7.49
C VAL A 117 -10.47 -7.17 -8.61
N ASP A 118 -9.75 -7.88 -9.47
CA ASP A 118 -9.13 -7.42 -10.70
C ASP A 118 -10.03 -6.47 -11.52
N GLY A 119 -9.49 -5.28 -11.84
CA GLY A 119 -10.18 -4.22 -12.57
C GLY A 119 -11.21 -3.44 -11.74
N LYS A 120 -11.34 -3.71 -10.43
CA LYS A 120 -12.24 -2.97 -9.51
C LYS A 120 -11.45 -2.19 -8.46
N TRP A 121 -10.99 -1.02 -8.87
CA TRP A 121 -10.22 -0.06 -8.08
C TRP A 121 -11.00 0.58 -6.93
N ARG A 122 -10.37 0.62 -5.75
CA ARG A 122 -10.92 1.15 -4.50
C ARG A 122 -9.88 1.97 -3.73
N LEU A 123 -10.38 2.87 -2.89
CA LEU A 123 -9.61 3.64 -1.93
C LEU A 123 -9.12 2.73 -0.79
N TYR A 124 -7.84 2.82 -0.44
CA TYR A 124 -7.23 2.04 0.62
C TYR A 124 -6.99 2.90 1.87
N PRO A 125 -7.44 2.53 3.10
CA PRO A 125 -8.00 1.24 3.51
C PRO A 125 -9.54 1.22 3.60
N THR A 126 -10.24 2.24 3.12
CA THR A 126 -11.70 2.38 3.31
C THR A 126 -12.52 1.39 2.47
N ASP A 127 -11.91 0.78 1.45
CA ASP A 127 -12.53 -0.16 0.50
C ASP A 127 -13.70 0.47 -0.29
N GLU A 128 -13.73 1.81 -0.35
CA GLU A 128 -14.71 2.57 -1.12
C GLU A 128 -14.33 2.58 -2.60
N ASP A 129 -15.32 2.45 -3.50
CA ASP A 129 -15.07 2.52 -4.94
C ASP A 129 -14.58 3.92 -5.34
N ILE A 130 -13.54 3.99 -6.19
CA ILE A 130 -13.02 5.27 -6.66
C ILE A 130 -14.09 6.02 -7.46
N THR A 131 -14.20 7.33 -7.25
CA THR A 131 -15.13 8.20 -7.97
C THR A 131 -14.43 9.08 -9.01
N PHE A 132 -13.10 9.11 -8.97
CA PHE A 132 -12.21 9.83 -9.87
C PHE A 132 -11.06 8.92 -10.29
N SER A 133 -10.63 9.04 -11.55
CA SER A 133 -9.53 8.26 -12.11
C SER A 133 -8.67 9.10 -13.03
N ASP A 134 -7.36 8.95 -12.91
CA ASP A 134 -6.38 9.57 -13.80
C ASP A 134 -5.35 8.54 -14.29
N PHE A 135 -5.78 7.27 -14.42
CA PHE A 135 -4.95 6.22 -15.00
C PHE A 135 -4.53 6.59 -16.42
N GLN A 136 -3.27 6.31 -16.73
CA GLN A 136 -2.75 6.32 -18.08
C GLN A 136 -3.57 5.36 -18.94
N SER A 137 -3.78 5.74 -20.21
CA SER A 137 -4.67 5.02 -21.12
C SER A 137 -4.33 3.54 -21.23
N GLY A 138 -5.23 2.68 -20.73
CA GLY A 138 -5.12 1.22 -20.81
C GLY A 138 -4.77 0.56 -19.47
N ASP A 139 -4.12 1.27 -18.55
CA ASP A 139 -3.52 0.64 -17.36
C ASP A 139 -4.56 0.16 -16.35
N ALA A 140 -5.74 0.77 -16.28
CA ALA A 140 -6.79 0.35 -15.35
C ALA A 140 -7.44 -1.01 -15.68
N GLU A 141 -7.20 -1.57 -16.86
CA GLU A 141 -7.89 -2.79 -17.35
C GLU A 141 -6.94 -3.90 -17.84
N ASP A 142 -5.62 -3.69 -17.90
CA ASP A 142 -4.70 -4.54 -18.69
C ASP A 142 -3.75 -5.43 -17.87
N SER A 143 -3.88 -5.46 -16.55
CA SER A 143 -3.00 -6.24 -15.67
C SER A 143 -3.81 -7.14 -14.72
N LEU A 144 -3.34 -8.39 -14.56
CA LEU A 144 -3.88 -9.37 -13.60
C LEU A 144 -2.94 -9.58 -12.39
N ALA A 145 -1.88 -8.78 -12.30
CA ALA A 145 -0.72 -9.06 -11.43
C ALA A 145 -0.18 -7.83 -10.72
N GLU A 146 -0.45 -6.66 -11.28
CA GLU A 146 -0.23 -5.36 -10.67
C GLU A 146 -1.59 -4.99 -10.05
N ASP A 147 -1.59 -4.63 -8.77
CA ASP A 147 -2.82 -4.40 -7.99
C ASP A 147 -2.78 -3.01 -7.29
N CYS A 148 -1.78 -2.16 -7.59
CA CYS A 148 -1.50 -0.92 -6.86
C CYS A 148 -1.22 0.23 -7.81
N ALA A 149 -1.72 1.43 -7.50
CA ALA A 149 -1.47 2.58 -8.35
C ALA A 149 -0.35 3.52 -7.87
N GLU A 150 0.39 4.06 -8.82
CA GLU A 150 1.41 5.09 -8.59
C GLU A 150 1.24 6.30 -9.51
N PHE A 151 1.69 7.48 -9.07
CA PHE A 151 2.00 8.60 -9.95
C PHE A 151 3.34 8.33 -10.66
N ALA A 152 3.28 8.20 -11.99
CA ALA A 152 4.45 7.86 -12.79
C ALA A 152 5.00 9.09 -13.58
N PRO A 153 6.24 9.54 -13.34
CA PRO A 153 6.82 10.69 -14.04
C PRO A 153 6.89 10.50 -15.56
N VAL A 154 7.03 9.26 -16.03
CA VAL A 154 7.05 8.91 -17.46
C VAL A 154 5.72 9.19 -18.17
N TYR A 155 4.62 9.25 -17.42
CA TYR A 155 3.27 9.52 -17.93
C TYR A 155 2.76 10.90 -17.51
N HIS A 156 3.65 11.88 -17.33
CA HIS A 156 3.29 13.20 -16.80
C HIS A 156 2.53 13.10 -15.47
N PHE A 157 2.95 12.15 -14.63
CA PHE A 157 2.32 11.81 -13.37
C PHE A 157 0.85 11.35 -13.50
N ALA A 158 0.39 10.87 -14.66
CA ALA A 158 -0.81 10.03 -14.69
C ALA A 158 -0.58 8.76 -13.84
N TRP A 159 -1.68 8.15 -13.39
CA TRP A 159 -1.59 6.95 -12.57
C TRP A 159 -1.23 5.74 -13.43
N ALA A 160 -0.35 4.88 -12.94
CA ALA A 160 -0.03 3.60 -13.56
C ALA A 160 -0.42 2.48 -12.61
N ASP A 161 -0.95 1.38 -13.16
CA ASP A 161 -1.05 0.12 -12.44
C ASP A 161 0.36 -0.49 -12.36
N VAL A 162 0.80 -0.80 -11.15
CA VAL A 162 2.14 -1.33 -10.88
C VAL A 162 2.12 -2.38 -9.79
N GLU A 163 3.12 -3.26 -9.85
CA GLU A 163 3.31 -4.27 -8.82
C GLU A 163 3.40 -3.60 -7.43
N CYS A 164 2.52 -4.00 -6.52
CA CYS A 164 2.47 -3.46 -5.16
C CYS A 164 3.83 -3.50 -4.45
N SER A 165 4.69 -4.46 -4.81
CA SER A 165 6.03 -4.66 -4.22
C SER A 165 7.08 -3.61 -4.65
N ALA A 166 6.72 -2.66 -5.52
CA ALA A 166 7.59 -1.57 -5.96
C ALA A 166 8.06 -0.66 -4.80
N SER A 167 9.19 0.04 -5.01
CA SER A 167 9.82 0.86 -3.98
C SER A 167 9.60 2.35 -4.25
N ASN A 168 8.33 2.79 -4.20
CA ASN A 168 7.97 4.18 -4.46
C ASN A 168 7.88 5.04 -3.20
N SER A 169 7.90 6.36 -3.41
CA SER A 169 7.76 7.33 -2.32
C SER A 169 6.29 7.51 -1.95
N PRO A 170 5.92 7.47 -0.67
CA PRO A 170 4.52 7.66 -0.29
C PRO A 170 4.12 9.13 -0.37
N VAL A 171 2.85 9.36 -0.69
CA VAL A 171 2.14 10.62 -0.42
C VAL A 171 1.07 10.28 0.61
N CYS A 172 1.09 10.96 1.75
CA CYS A 172 0.15 10.69 2.84
C CYS A 172 -0.84 11.84 2.98
N GLU A 173 -2.10 11.49 3.20
CA GLU A 173 -3.20 12.39 3.55
C GLU A 173 -3.56 12.20 5.03
N THR A 174 -3.85 13.29 5.74
CA THR A 174 -4.28 13.24 7.14
C THR A 174 -5.66 13.85 7.34
N ILE A 175 -6.42 13.25 8.24
CA ILE A 175 -7.68 13.77 8.74
C ILE A 175 -7.34 14.81 9.82
N GLY A 176 -7.29 16.10 9.45
CA GLY A 176 -6.60 17.12 10.23
C GLY A 176 -7.01 17.26 11.71
N PHE A 177 -6.04 17.16 12.63
CA PHE A 177 -5.63 18.16 13.65
C PHE A 177 -4.44 17.58 14.45
N PHE A 178 -3.21 18.05 14.23
CA PHE A 178 -2.07 17.68 15.10
C PHE A 178 -1.81 18.75 16.15
N PRO A 179 -1.89 18.44 17.46
CA PRO A 179 -0.90 19.02 18.37
C PRO A 179 0.50 18.57 17.90
N PRO A 180 1.50 19.46 17.93
CA PRO A 180 2.85 19.12 17.47
C PRO A 180 3.36 17.87 18.18
N CYS A 181 4.01 16.97 17.45
CA CYS A 181 4.63 15.78 17.99
C CYS A 181 5.57 16.18 19.13
N ASP A 182 5.16 15.97 20.39
CA ASP A 182 6.03 16.18 21.53
C ASP A 182 6.94 14.94 21.63
N VAL A 183 8.12 15.04 21.02
CA VAL A 183 9.13 13.98 20.98
C VAL A 183 9.59 13.51 22.36
N ASN A 184 9.20 14.21 23.43
CA ASN A 184 9.52 13.88 24.82
C ASN A 184 8.44 13.03 25.53
N ALA A 185 7.25 12.85 24.96
CA ALA A 185 6.19 12.06 25.59
C ALA A 185 6.41 10.54 25.49
N SER A 186 7.19 10.07 24.51
CA SER A 186 7.46 8.65 24.26
C SER A 186 8.45 8.00 25.24
N ALA A 187 9.07 8.77 26.14
CA ALA A 187 9.93 8.22 27.20
C ALA A 187 9.14 7.57 28.35
N ALA A 188 7.82 7.77 28.41
CA ALA A 188 6.98 7.27 29.51
C ALA A 188 6.42 5.84 29.29
N LEU A 189 6.51 5.27 28.09
CA LEU A 189 5.84 3.99 27.76
C LEU A 189 6.79 2.78 27.64
N LEU A 190 8.08 2.95 27.91
CA LEU A 190 9.06 1.85 27.93
C LEU A 190 9.54 1.59 29.36
N THR A 191 8.65 1.06 30.21
CA THR A 191 9.08 0.28 31.38
C THR A 191 8.98 -1.21 31.06
N PRO A 192 9.98 -2.05 31.41
CA PRO A 192 9.97 -3.46 31.03
C PRO A 192 9.03 -4.31 31.89
N ALA A 193 8.49 -5.34 31.23
CA ALA A 193 8.02 -6.62 31.76
C ALA A 193 6.64 -6.68 32.44
N GLN A 194 5.68 -7.30 31.74
CA GLN A 194 4.89 -8.40 32.30
C GLN A 194 4.78 -9.53 31.27
N GLN A 195 5.72 -10.47 31.38
CA GLN A 195 5.52 -11.92 31.39
C GLN A 195 4.25 -12.44 30.67
N PHE A 196 4.42 -12.97 29.46
CA PHE A 196 3.45 -13.90 28.85
C PHE A 196 3.80 -15.31 29.35
N ASP A 197 3.08 -15.76 30.37
CA ASP A 197 2.96 -17.18 30.71
C ASP A 197 1.86 -17.80 29.82
N ASP A 198 2.15 -19.00 29.30
CA ASP A 198 1.28 -20.08 28.81
C ASP A 198 0.00 -19.73 28.00
N TRP A 199 -0.08 -20.24 26.75
CA TRP A 199 -1.03 -21.23 26.22
C TRP A 199 -0.76 -21.45 24.72
#